data_AF-A0A1B8UQF3-F1
#
_entry.id   AF-A0A1B8UQF3-F1
#
_cell.length_a   1.000
_cell.length_b   1.000
_cell.length_c   1.000
_cell.angle_alpha   90.00
_cell.angle_beta   90.00
_cell.angle_gamma   90.00
#
_symmetry.space_group_name_H-M   'P 1'
#
loop_
_entity.id
_entity.type
_entity.pdbx_description
1 polymer ?
#
loop_
_entity_poly.entity_id
_entity_poly.type
_entity_poly.pdbx_seq_one_letter_code
_entity_poly.pdbx_strand_id
1 'polypeptide(L)'
;MGVSFGRPYEDILKELTNAIGLIPDGYTFFEMTEEDWAELGQAERQEVLEALADDVFYGLGEDRLLFIGSGSVQYDPQFHNIEIVVESDTVATISLI
;
A
#
# COMPACT_ATOMS: atom_id res chain seq x y z
N MET A 1 -15.60 -5.96 8.60
CA MET A 1 -16.36 -5.05 7.71
C MET A 1 -15.30 -4.24 7.00
N GLY A 2 -15.13 -4.40 5.69
CA GLY A 2 -13.98 -3.86 4.95
C GLY A 2 -14.06 -2.36 4.67
N VAL A 3 -13.01 -1.82 4.05
CA VAL A 3 -12.93 -0.43 3.56
C VAL A 3 -14.11 -0.15 2.62
N SER A 4 -14.82 0.96 2.85
CA SER A 4 -15.94 1.38 2.00
C SER A 4 -15.45 2.29 0.89
N PHE A 5 -15.68 1.90 -0.36
CA PHE A 5 -15.26 2.63 -1.56
C PHE A 5 -16.42 2.80 -2.56
N GLY A 6 -16.41 3.92 -3.28
CA GLY A 6 -17.44 4.32 -4.26
C GLY A 6 -16.98 4.32 -5.72
N ARG A 7 -15.71 3.98 -5.99
CA ARG A 7 -15.09 3.94 -7.33
C ARG A 7 -14.53 2.54 -7.66
N PRO A 8 -14.04 2.28 -8.90
CA PRO A 8 -13.51 0.98 -9.27
C PRO A 8 -12.35 0.55 -8.37
N TYR A 9 -12.45 -0.64 -7.78
CA TYR A 9 -11.40 -1.21 -6.92
C TYR A 9 -10.06 -1.29 -7.64
N GLU A 10 -10.06 -1.68 -8.92
CA GLU A 10 -8.86 -1.79 -9.75
C GLU A 10 -8.09 -0.46 -9.85
N ASP A 11 -8.78 0.68 -9.87
CA ASP A 11 -8.12 1.98 -9.90
C ASP A 11 -7.52 2.33 -8.54
N ILE A 12 -8.26 2.09 -7.45
CA ILE A 12 -7.76 2.29 -6.08
C ILE A 12 -6.52 1.43 -5.85
N LEU A 13 -6.59 0.15 -6.25
CA LEU A 13 -5.50 -0.79 -6.10
C LEU A 13 -4.28 -0.32 -6.89
N LYS A 14 -4.44 0.09 -8.16
CA LYS A 14 -3.34 0.66 -8.95
C LYS A 14 -2.71 1.89 -8.30
N GLU A 15 -3.52 2.80 -7.78
CA GLU A 15 -3.00 4.00 -7.10
C GLU A 15 -2.25 3.61 -5.81
N LEU A 16 -2.79 2.65 -5.06
CA LEU A 16 -2.17 2.13 -3.84
C LEU A 16 -0.86 1.39 -4.13
N THR A 17 -0.83 0.54 -5.15
CA THR A 17 0.39 -0.13 -5.64
C THR A 17 1.46 0.88 -6.02
N ASN A 18 1.10 1.94 -6.76
CA ASN A 18 2.05 2.99 -7.11
C ASN A 18 2.55 3.74 -5.87
N ALA A 19 1.68 4.05 -4.92
CA ALA A 19 2.04 4.73 -3.67
C ALA A 19 2.94 3.88 -2.78
N ILE A 20 2.64 2.60 -2.61
CA ILE A 20 3.45 1.64 -1.85
C ILE A 20 4.81 1.43 -2.55
N GLY A 21 4.85 1.47 -3.89
CA GLY A 21 6.10 1.44 -4.65
C GLY A 21 7.04 2.62 -4.39
N LEU A 22 6.56 3.70 -3.76
CA LEU A 22 7.41 4.81 -3.27
C LEU A 22 8.12 4.47 -1.96
N ILE A 23 7.66 3.44 -1.24
CA ILE A 23 8.29 2.94 -0.01
C ILE A 23 9.45 2.04 -0.44
N PRO A 24 10.71 2.46 -0.24
CA PRO A 24 11.86 1.67 -0.69
C PRO A 24 11.90 0.29 -0.03
N ASP A 25 11.52 0.20 1.24
CA ASP A 25 11.54 -1.02 2.04
C ASP A 25 10.18 -1.75 2.06
N GLY A 26 9.30 -1.50 1.08
CA GLY A 26 7.94 -2.07 1.04
C GLY A 26 7.93 -3.61 1.06
N TYR A 27 8.94 -4.23 0.43
CA TYR A 27 9.11 -5.69 0.36
C TYR A 27 9.31 -6.36 1.73
N THR A 28 9.74 -5.60 2.75
CA THR A 28 9.95 -6.13 4.12
C THR A 28 8.66 -6.63 4.76
N PHE A 29 7.50 -6.19 4.28
CA PHE A 29 6.19 -6.68 4.75
C PHE A 29 5.99 -8.16 4.48
N PHE A 30 6.56 -8.70 3.40
CA PHE A 30 6.54 -10.13 3.09
C PHE A 30 7.71 -10.91 3.70
N GLU A 31 8.42 -10.31 4.67
CA GLU A 31 9.65 -10.86 5.24
C GLU A 31 10.73 -11.13 4.17
N MET A 32 10.65 -10.47 3.01
CA MET A 32 11.65 -10.56 1.94
C MET A 32 12.88 -9.72 2.29
N THR A 33 14.05 -10.21 1.88
CA THR A 33 15.30 -9.46 2.02
C THR A 33 15.49 -8.49 0.84
N GLU A 34 16.36 -7.49 1.01
CA GLU A 34 16.77 -6.62 -0.09
C GLU A 34 17.42 -7.41 -1.24
N GLU A 35 18.14 -8.48 -0.92
CA GLU A 35 18.78 -9.36 -1.91
C GLU A 35 17.72 -10.06 -2.76
N ASP A 36 16.71 -10.68 -2.15
CA ASP A 36 15.60 -11.31 -2.87
C ASP A 36 14.85 -10.29 -3.73
N TRP A 37 14.60 -9.09 -3.20
CA TRP A 37 13.96 -8.01 -3.95
C TRP A 37 14.82 -7.53 -5.12
N ALA A 38 16.14 -7.45 -4.93
CA ALA A 38 17.10 -7.06 -5.95
C ALA A 38 17.16 -8.09 -7.09
N GLU A 39 17.00 -9.38 -6.79
CA GLU A 39 16.95 -10.46 -7.80
C GLU A 39 15.67 -10.42 -8.64
N LEU A 40 14.55 -9.89 -8.12
CA LEU A 40 13.31 -9.75 -8.88
C LEU A 40 13.47 -8.76 -10.03
N GLY A 41 12.96 -9.15 -11.21
CA GLY A 41 12.79 -8.25 -12.35
C GLY A 41 11.70 -7.21 -12.09
N GLN A 42 11.63 -6.19 -12.97
CA GLN A 42 10.64 -5.12 -12.85
C GLN A 42 9.19 -5.64 -12.86
N ALA A 43 8.91 -6.66 -13.67
CA ALA A 43 7.58 -7.27 -13.74
C ALA A 43 7.22 -8.00 -12.43
N GLU A 44 8.15 -8.79 -11.89
CA GLU A 44 7.91 -9.54 -10.64
C GLU A 44 7.74 -8.59 -9.44
N ARG A 45 8.55 -7.53 -9.37
CA ARG A 45 8.38 -6.49 -8.34
C ARG A 45 7.00 -5.84 -8.42
N GLN A 46 6.51 -5.59 -9.64
CA GLN A 46 5.17 -5.03 -9.84
C GLN A 46 4.09 -5.98 -9.32
N GLU A 47 4.19 -7.28 -9.62
CA GLU A 47 3.25 -8.29 -9.12
C GLU A 47 3.27 -8.38 -7.58
N VAL A 48 4.46 -8.29 -6.96
CA VAL A 48 4.59 -8.26 -5.49
C VAL A 48 3.96 -7.00 -4.90
N LEU A 49 4.16 -5.82 -5.51
CA LEU A 49 3.53 -4.58 -5.04
C LEU A 49 2.01 -4.61 -5.21
N GLU A 50 1.50 -5.24 -6.26
CA GLU A 50 0.05 -5.43 -6.46
C GLU A 50 -0.54 -6.34 -5.38
N ALA A 51 0.12 -7.46 -5.08
CA ALA A 51 -0.27 -8.33 -3.97
C ALA A 51 -0.22 -7.60 -2.62
N LEU A 52 0.85 -6.84 -2.37
CA LEU A 52 1.01 -6.04 -1.15
C LEU A 52 -0.10 -5.02 -0.99
N ALA A 53 -0.45 -4.32 -2.07
CA ALA A 53 -1.52 -3.34 -2.05
C ALA A 53 -2.87 -3.98 -1.72
N ASP A 54 -3.14 -5.19 -2.24
CA ASP A 54 -4.36 -5.93 -1.95
C ASP A 54 -4.42 -6.33 -0.48
N ASP A 55 -3.35 -6.94 0.06
CA ASP A 55 -3.25 -7.33 1.46
C ASP A 55 -3.38 -6.12 2.41
N VAL A 56 -2.72 -5.02 2.09
CA VAL A 56 -2.81 -3.76 2.85
C VAL A 56 -4.22 -3.21 2.81
N PHE A 57 -4.86 -3.19 1.64
CA PHE A 57 -6.24 -2.71 1.52
C PHE A 57 -7.22 -3.54 2.36
N TYR A 58 -7.09 -4.86 2.32
CA TYR A 58 -7.89 -5.76 3.15
C TYR A 58 -7.60 -5.55 4.64
N GLY A 59 -6.32 -5.45 5.02
CA GLY A 59 -5.89 -5.20 6.39
C GLY A 59 -6.39 -3.85 6.92
N LEU A 60 -6.43 -2.81 6.08
CA LEU A 60 -6.99 -1.49 6.42
C LEU A 60 -8.48 -1.52 6.78
N GLY A 61 -9.18 -2.56 6.32
CA GLY A 61 -10.56 -2.83 6.70
C GLY A 61 -10.72 -3.28 8.16
N GLU A 62 -9.68 -3.87 8.75
CA GLU A 62 -9.66 -4.29 10.15
C GLU A 62 -8.91 -3.28 11.03
N ASP A 63 -7.71 -2.88 10.61
CA ASP A 63 -6.84 -1.94 11.31
C ASP A 63 -6.62 -0.70 10.45
N ARG A 64 -7.06 0.47 10.93
CA ARG A 64 -6.96 1.74 10.19
C ARG A 64 -5.53 2.24 9.97
N LEU A 65 -4.52 1.57 10.51
CA LEU A 65 -3.13 1.95 10.39
C LEU A 65 -2.28 0.68 10.26
N LEU A 66 -1.55 0.58 9.16
CA LEU A 66 -0.59 -0.49 8.91
C LEU A 66 0.81 0.11 8.72
N PHE A 67 1.83 -0.59 9.17
CA PHE A 67 3.23 -0.21 8.99
C PHE A 67 3.87 -1.12 7.95
N ILE A 68 4.55 -0.53 6.96
CA ILE A 68 5.18 -1.23 5.85
C ILE A 68 6.61 -0.71 5.73
N GLY A 69 7.58 -1.50 6.18
CA GLY A 69 8.98 -1.09 6.22
C GLY A 69 9.19 0.22 6.97
N SER A 70 9.70 1.24 6.25
CA SER A 70 9.91 2.61 6.73
C SER A 70 8.69 3.53 6.56
N GLY A 71 7.63 3.04 5.91
CA GLY A 71 6.37 3.77 5.70
C GLY A 71 5.22 3.27 6.58
N SER A 72 4.13 4.02 6.54
CA SER A 72 2.86 3.68 7.16
C SER A 72 1.71 4.05 6.24
N VAL A 73 0.67 3.24 6.27
CA VAL A 73 -0.55 3.41 5.49
C VAL A 73 -1.70 3.57 6.47
N GLN A 74 -2.39 4.70 6.38
CA GLN A 74 -3.49 5.07 7.25
C GLN A 74 -4.77 5.20 6.45
N TYR A 75 -5.84 4.54 6.90
CA TYR A 75 -7.18 4.70 6.35
C TYR A 75 -8.01 5.63 7.24
N ASP A 76 -8.46 6.74 6.65
CA ASP A 76 -9.39 7.66 7.28
C ASP A 76 -10.83 7.40 6.81
N PRO A 77 -11.70 6.81 7.67
CA PRO A 77 -13.07 6.50 7.32
C PRO A 77 -13.98 7.74 7.30
N GLN A 78 -13.55 8.89 7.84
CA GLN A 78 -14.33 10.13 7.81
C GLN A 78 -14.22 10.80 6.44
N PHE A 79 -13.03 10.76 5.84
CA PHE A 79 -12.76 11.32 4.51
C PHE A 79 -12.77 10.29 3.38
N HIS A 80 -12.89 9.00 3.71
CA HIS A 80 -12.78 7.89 2.74
C HIS A 80 -11.48 7.96 1.94
N ASN A 81 -10.36 8.23 2.63
CA ASN A 81 -9.06 8.37 2.00
C ASN A 81 -8.04 7.43 2.66
N ILE A 82 -7.08 6.96 1.86
CA ILE A 82 -5.90 6.24 2.33
C ILE A 82 -4.70 7.17 2.18
N GLU A 83 -3.99 7.39 3.27
CA GLU A 83 -2.78 8.21 3.32
C GLU A 83 -1.56 7.32 3.49
N ILE A 84 -0.53 7.57 2.68
CA ILE A 84 0.74 6.86 2.74
C ILE A 84 1.78 7.86 3.23
N VAL A 85 2.39 7.55 4.36
CA VAL A 85 3.38 8.38 5.03
C VAL A 85 4.71 7.64 5.06
N VAL A 86 5.77 8.28 4.58
CA VAL A 86 7.14 7.73 4.57
C VAL A 86 8.06 8.74 5.25
N GLU A 87 8.84 8.30 6.22
CA GLU A 87 9.76 9.18 6.98
C GLU A 87 9.09 10.45 7.57
N SER A 88 7.79 10.39 7.89
CA SER A 88 6.96 11.49 8.40
C SER A 88 6.42 12.47 7.35
N ASP A 89 6.59 12.19 6.06
CA ASP A 89 6.02 12.98 4.95
C ASP A 89 4.92 12.19 4.24
N THR A 90 3.79 12.84 3.94
CA THR A 90 2.70 12.20 3.19
C THR A 90 3.06 12.17 1.71
N VAL A 91 3.53 11.02 1.24
CA VAL A 91 3.98 10.86 -0.15
C VAL A 91 2.82 10.66 -1.12
N ALA A 92 1.69 10.13 -0.63
CA ALA A 92 0.50 9.89 -1.44
C ALA A 92 -0.78 9.90 -0.60
N THR A 93 -1.88 10.31 -1.22
CA THR A 93 -3.23 10.25 -0.67
C THR A 93 -4.18 9.75 -1.75
N ILE A 94 -4.96 8.72 -1.44
CA ILE A 94 -5.82 8.02 -2.38
C ILE A 94 -7.25 8.18 -1.92
N SER A 95 -8.09 8.78 -2.77
CA SER A 95 -9.51 8.93 -2.47
C SER A 95 -10.31 7.73 -2.96
N LEU A 96 -11.14 7.21 -2.07
CA LEU A 96 -11.95 6.01 -2.30
C LEU A 96 -13.35 6.31 -2.84
N ILE A 97 -13.73 7.58 -2.93
CA ILE A 97 -15.05 8.06 -3.37
C ILE A 97 -14.96 8.98 -4.59
#